data_AF-A0A846EBH8-F1
#
_entry.id   AF-A0A846EBH8-F1
#
_cell.length_a   1.000
_cell.length_b   1.000
_cell.length_c   1.000
_cell.angle_alpha   90.00
_cell.angle_beta   90.00
_cell.angle_gamma   90.00
#
_symmetry.space_group_name_H-M   'P 1'
#
loop_
_entity.id
_entity.type
_entity.pdbx_description
1 polymer ?
#
loop_
_entity_poly.entity_id
_entity_poly.type
_entity_poly.pdbx_seq_one_letter_code
_entity_poly.pdbx_strand_id
1 'polypeptide(L)'
;MTQEEDLQRCTVRLNVNYSQGTGFFVAPNFILTCHHVVQSAPDETIQVFWKAENQNYTATVTQVFKYPIDLALLKLDAENLNHPCVKLDSTEPSINDDLYIFGYPKNSEVDYSQGDSASFKYEGISFKEVTNSQDSNQENITLYKIKQGQIISGFSGSPLLNLRTGKVCGVVHLSRDEDNDLGGRAVSVQVVKQKFPDIYQQNQEFHQQKPPGENPFEYGSPVPPERFYGRKREISEIKNRIGAISPQCVNLVGLRRNGKSSLLRYIKERINEFCSQSQKPLVVTLDLTNGKFHTPEGVMEGLRRGIKKLTGNEPWEREDNEDGFAVEDGLQELVDAGYRLIILLDEFEAIASRKERLELFQDWGEDWRSKASAGLLTMVIASKRPLTEVYQTLSLSSPFANIFSTTILGALEEEAWQGIIQKGFPPNSYRWEWVYEIAGGLPYYVQMAGAMLWQYENQEDARKEFIFQSQPRFEELWKDLTEVERLALRYQLGKGNLPSPTPAILDMLQRHGLLRPDGSLFSSVFAEFVNNQR
;
A
#
# COMPACT_ATOMS: atom_id res chain seq x y z
N MET A 1 -13.12 -6.87 14.84
CA MET A 1 -12.49 -6.66 16.16
C MET A 1 -13.45 -5.82 16.97
N THR A 2 -13.72 -6.18 18.23
CA THR A 2 -14.61 -5.38 19.09
C THR A 2 -13.85 -4.20 19.70
N GLN A 3 -14.56 -3.20 20.22
CA GLN A 3 -13.92 -2.01 20.82
C GLN A 3 -13.08 -2.38 22.06
N GLU A 4 -13.46 -3.44 22.77
CA GLU A 4 -12.76 -3.98 23.93
C GLU A 4 -11.44 -4.64 23.51
N GLU A 5 -11.44 -5.43 22.43
CA GLU A 5 -10.23 -6.05 21.87
C GLU A 5 -9.22 -4.98 21.42
N ASP A 6 -9.69 -3.91 20.76
CA ASP A 6 -8.83 -2.80 20.36
C ASP A 6 -8.25 -2.06 21.58
N LEU A 7 -9.03 -1.85 22.64
CA LEU A 7 -8.54 -1.25 23.89
C LEU A 7 -7.45 -2.13 24.53
N GLN A 8 -7.66 -3.44 24.57
CA GLN A 8 -6.67 -4.40 25.10
C GLN A 8 -5.35 -4.32 24.35
N ARG A 9 -5.39 -4.25 23.02
CA ARG A 9 -4.18 -4.11 22.18
C ARG A 9 -3.45 -2.80 22.39
N CYS A 10 -4.14 -1.73 22.80
CA CYS A 10 -3.53 -0.44 23.11
C CYS A 10 -3.00 -0.34 24.54
N THR A 11 -3.29 -1.31 25.42
CA THR A 11 -3.00 -1.25 26.85
C THR A 11 -1.74 -2.04 27.19
N VAL A 12 -0.85 -1.44 27.98
CA VAL A 12 0.44 -2.01 28.38
C VAL A 12 0.57 -2.12 29.89
N ARG A 13 1.34 -3.10 30.34
CA ARG A 13 1.72 -3.22 31.76
C ARG A 13 3.02 -2.49 31.98
N LEU A 14 3.03 -1.61 32.98
CA LEU A 14 4.22 -0.90 33.42
C LEU A 14 4.77 -1.58 34.67
N ASN A 15 6.01 -2.04 34.61
CA ASN A 15 6.72 -2.59 35.75
C ASN A 15 7.77 -1.59 36.19
N VAL A 16 7.64 -1.09 37.42
CA VAL A 16 8.47 -0.05 38.02
C VAL A 16 8.97 -0.55 39.36
N ASN A 17 10.19 -1.08 39.41
CA ASN A 17 10.77 -1.69 40.61
C ASN A 17 9.82 -2.70 41.29
N TYR A 18 9.32 -2.38 42.48
CA TYR A 18 8.39 -3.22 43.26
C TYR A 18 6.90 -2.91 42.99
N SER A 19 6.62 -1.94 42.13
CA SER A 19 5.28 -1.51 41.73
C SER A 19 4.94 -1.95 40.29
N GLN A 20 3.65 -2.16 40.07
CA GLN A 20 3.07 -2.48 38.78
C GLN A 20 1.89 -1.55 38.56
N GLY A 21 1.69 -1.10 37.33
CA GLY A 21 0.50 -0.35 36.94
C GLY A 21 0.18 -0.51 35.47
N THR A 22 -0.78 0.30 35.02
CA THR A 22 -1.27 0.27 33.64
C THR A 22 -0.89 1.54 32.92
N GLY A 23 -0.54 1.44 31.64
CA GLY A 23 -0.48 2.56 30.72
C GLY A 23 -1.15 2.19 29.41
N PHE A 24 -1.27 3.14 28.49
CA PHE A 24 -1.77 2.87 27.16
C PHE A 24 -1.11 3.75 26.12
N PHE A 25 -1.03 3.24 24.89
CA PHE A 25 -0.54 3.98 23.73
C PHE A 25 -1.49 5.12 23.38
N VAL A 26 -1.00 6.34 23.55
CA VAL A 26 -1.78 7.57 23.34
C VAL A 26 -1.42 8.26 22.02
N ALA A 27 -0.18 8.10 21.56
CA ALA A 27 0.32 8.60 20.28
C ALA A 27 1.51 7.72 19.85
N PRO A 28 2.00 7.80 18.60
CA PRO A 28 3.16 7.01 18.15
C PRO A 28 4.36 7.16 19.10
N ASN A 29 4.86 6.04 19.64
CA ASN A 29 5.93 5.94 20.63
C ASN A 29 5.66 6.58 22.00
N PHE A 30 4.42 6.96 22.31
CA PHE A 30 4.06 7.59 23.57
C PHE A 30 3.02 6.79 24.36
N ILE A 31 3.27 6.65 25.66
CA ILE A 31 2.39 5.99 26.62
C ILE A 31 1.90 7.02 27.65
N LEU A 32 0.60 7.02 27.92
CA LEU A 32 0.01 7.81 29.01
C LEU A 32 -0.33 6.89 30.20
N THR A 33 -0.07 7.36 31.41
CA THR A 33 -0.38 6.67 32.67
C THR A 33 -0.57 7.68 33.81
N CYS A 34 -0.80 7.21 35.03
CA CYS A 34 -0.80 8.03 36.24
C CYS A 34 0.63 8.29 36.76
N HIS A 35 0.88 9.48 37.31
CA HIS A 35 2.21 9.81 37.83
C HIS A 35 2.62 8.92 39.01
N HIS A 36 1.71 8.60 39.93
CA HIS A 36 2.04 7.72 41.06
C HIS A 36 2.44 6.29 40.65
N VAL A 37 2.11 5.84 39.44
CA VAL A 37 2.54 4.54 38.89
C VAL A 37 4.05 4.54 38.63
N VAL A 38 4.60 5.71 38.27
CA VAL A 38 6.01 5.87 37.86
C VAL A 38 6.84 6.67 38.86
N GLN A 39 6.24 7.21 39.92
CA GLN A 39 6.89 8.10 40.89
C GLN A 39 8.09 7.48 41.62
N SER A 40 8.14 6.15 41.72
CA SER A 40 9.21 5.39 42.37
C SER A 40 10.46 5.22 41.50
N ALA A 41 10.43 5.72 40.26
CA ALA A 41 11.50 5.63 39.27
C ALA A 41 11.62 6.93 38.43
N PRO A 42 11.89 8.10 39.04
CA PRO A 42 11.96 9.36 38.30
C PRO A 42 13.09 9.41 37.26
N ASP A 43 14.16 8.62 37.43
CA ASP A 43 15.37 8.62 36.59
C ASP A 43 15.74 7.23 36.02
N GLU A 44 14.83 6.24 36.09
CA GLU A 44 15.09 4.87 35.62
C GLU A 44 14.25 4.49 34.41
N THR A 45 14.77 3.55 33.61
CA THR A 45 14.04 2.95 32.48
C THR A 45 12.88 2.09 32.99
N ILE A 46 11.66 2.41 32.54
CA ILE A 46 10.45 1.67 32.88
C ILE A 46 10.31 0.48 31.95
N GLN A 47 10.05 -0.70 32.51
CA GLN A 47 9.79 -1.91 31.73
C GLN A 47 8.32 -1.94 31.29
N VAL A 48 8.09 -2.04 29.98
CA VAL A 48 6.77 -2.02 29.35
C VAL A 48 6.48 -3.38 28.73
N PHE A 49 5.54 -4.12 29.29
CA PHE A 49 5.08 -5.37 28.69
C PHE A 49 3.86 -5.11 27.80
N TRP A 50 3.97 -5.48 26.52
CA TRP A 50 2.89 -5.38 25.55
C TRP A 50 2.35 -6.77 25.19
N LYS A 51 1.16 -7.09 25.71
CA LYS A 51 0.52 -8.40 25.56
C LYS A 51 0.25 -8.79 24.09
N ALA A 52 -0.10 -7.84 23.23
CA ALA A 52 -0.50 -8.15 21.85
C ALA A 52 0.62 -8.80 21.03
N GLU A 53 1.87 -8.47 21.33
CA GLU A 53 3.06 -9.10 20.72
C GLU A 53 3.80 -10.03 21.68
N ASN A 54 3.37 -10.10 22.94
CA ASN A 54 4.03 -10.82 24.01
C ASN A 54 5.52 -10.43 24.16
N GLN A 55 5.81 -9.13 24.08
CA GLN A 55 7.17 -8.56 24.13
C GLN A 55 7.32 -7.51 25.23
N ASN A 56 8.58 -7.30 25.66
CA ASN A 56 8.95 -6.24 26.60
C ASN A 56 9.77 -5.16 25.90
N TYR A 57 9.48 -3.91 26.25
CA TYR A 57 10.14 -2.71 25.78
C TYR A 57 10.60 -1.88 26.99
N THR A 58 11.45 -0.88 26.77
CA THR A 58 11.74 0.13 27.78
C THR A 58 11.15 1.47 27.38
N ALA A 59 10.84 2.29 28.39
CA ALA A 59 10.39 3.65 28.19
C ALA A 59 11.01 4.59 29.23
N THR A 60 11.12 5.86 28.85
CA THR A 60 11.61 6.93 29.71
C THR A 60 10.48 7.93 29.99
N VAL A 61 10.44 8.44 31.22
CA VAL A 61 9.47 9.48 31.60
C VAL A 61 9.89 10.81 30.96
N THR A 62 8.99 11.42 30.19
CA THR A 62 9.27 12.67 29.46
C THR A 62 8.63 13.89 30.10
N GLN A 63 7.44 13.71 30.70
CA GLN A 63 6.70 14.78 31.31
C GLN A 63 5.78 14.24 32.41
N VAL A 64 5.69 14.95 33.53
CA VAL A 64 4.85 14.56 34.67
C VAL A 64 4.06 15.74 35.22
N PHE A 65 2.86 15.46 35.69
CA PHE A 65 2.05 16.37 36.49
C PHE A 65 1.67 15.65 37.78
N LYS A 66 2.21 16.17 38.90
CA LYS A 66 1.94 15.62 40.22
C LYS A 66 0.46 15.75 40.58
N TYR A 67 0.06 15.04 41.62
CA TYR A 67 -1.24 15.21 42.25
C TYR A 67 -1.52 16.69 42.54
N PRO A 68 -2.72 17.23 42.28
CA PRO A 68 -3.98 16.53 41.97
C PRO A 68 -4.25 16.14 40.50
N ILE A 69 -3.34 16.43 39.55
CA ILE A 69 -3.51 16.01 38.13
C ILE A 69 -3.15 14.53 37.98
N ASP A 70 -2.03 14.13 38.57
CA ASP A 70 -1.53 12.75 38.63
C ASP A 70 -1.44 12.04 37.26
N LEU A 71 -0.78 12.68 36.29
CA LEU A 71 -0.52 12.11 34.95
C LEU A 71 0.98 12.08 34.64
N ALA A 72 1.41 11.05 33.93
CA ALA A 72 2.76 10.94 33.38
C ALA A 72 2.74 10.49 31.92
N LEU A 73 3.60 11.09 31.12
CA LEU A 73 3.85 10.76 29.73
C LEU A 73 5.21 10.07 29.61
N LEU A 74 5.22 8.90 29.00
CA LEU A 74 6.41 8.09 28.78
C LEU A 74 6.67 8.00 27.27
N LYS A 75 7.94 7.96 26.88
CA LYS A 75 8.38 7.71 25.51
C LYS A 75 9.07 6.37 25.44
N LEU A 76 8.66 5.52 24.50
CA LEU A 76 9.28 4.23 24.24
C LEU A 76 10.69 4.40 23.64
N ASP A 77 11.62 3.56 24.10
CA ASP A 77 12.98 3.44 23.56
C ASP A 77 13.01 2.42 22.40
N ALA A 78 12.10 2.58 21.44
CA ALA A 78 12.01 1.72 20.26
C ALA A 78 11.89 2.60 19.01
N GLU A 79 12.79 2.40 18.05
CA GLU A 79 12.69 3.06 16.75
C GLU A 79 11.66 2.34 15.88
N ASN A 80 10.73 3.10 15.29
CA ASN A 80 9.74 2.62 14.32
C ASN A 80 8.82 1.47 14.81
N LEU A 81 8.54 1.40 16.12
CA LEU A 81 7.57 0.43 16.63
C LEU A 81 6.15 0.77 16.12
N ASN A 82 5.56 -0.13 15.36
CA ASN A 82 4.19 0.02 14.88
C ASN A 82 3.20 -0.53 15.91
N HIS A 83 2.54 0.35 16.65
CA HIS A 83 1.54 -0.02 17.65
C HIS A 83 0.22 0.76 17.45
N PRO A 84 -0.94 0.20 17.83
CA PRO A 84 -2.19 0.95 17.80
C PRO A 84 -2.19 2.02 18.89
N CYS A 85 -3.05 3.04 18.74
CA CYS A 85 -3.30 4.06 19.77
C CYS A 85 -4.79 4.13 20.07
N VAL A 86 -5.16 4.40 21.32
CA VAL A 86 -6.57 4.67 21.68
C VAL A 86 -7.05 5.94 21.01
N LYS A 87 -8.34 6.07 20.68
CA LYS A 87 -8.91 7.34 20.19
C LYS A 87 -9.39 8.17 21.37
N LEU A 88 -8.85 9.37 21.55
CA LEU A 88 -9.24 10.26 22.65
C LEU A 88 -10.50 11.07 22.31
N ASP A 89 -11.40 11.20 23.28
CA ASP A 89 -12.55 12.10 23.23
C ASP A 89 -12.54 13.05 24.43
N SER A 90 -12.48 14.36 24.16
CA SER A 90 -12.51 15.38 25.20
C SER A 90 -13.94 15.82 25.54
N THR A 91 -14.96 15.21 24.96
CA THR A 91 -16.36 15.47 25.33
C THR A 91 -16.72 14.73 26.62
N GLU A 92 -17.58 15.35 27.43
CA GLU A 92 -18.09 14.70 28.63
C GLU A 92 -18.99 13.51 28.25
N PRO A 93 -18.85 12.34 28.91
CA PRO A 93 -19.82 11.26 28.79
C PRO A 93 -21.23 11.68 29.24
N SER A 94 -22.25 11.01 28.73
CA SER A 94 -23.61 11.18 29.22
C SER A 94 -23.79 10.41 30.53
N ILE A 95 -24.61 10.95 31.45
CA ILE A 95 -24.94 10.26 32.71
C ILE A 95 -25.43 8.83 32.42
N ASN A 96 -24.86 7.86 33.14
CA ASN A 96 -25.06 6.42 32.99
C ASN A 96 -24.53 5.77 31.70
N ASP A 97 -23.72 6.46 30.90
CA ASP A 97 -22.94 5.82 29.82
C ASP A 97 -22.16 4.62 30.40
N ASP A 98 -22.16 3.52 29.65
CA ASP A 98 -21.37 2.33 30.00
C ASP A 98 -19.91 2.57 29.67
N LEU A 99 -19.07 2.37 30.68
CA LEU A 99 -17.64 2.58 30.63
C LEU A 99 -16.92 1.27 30.87
N TYR A 100 -15.79 1.09 30.19
CA TYR A 100 -14.98 -0.11 30.25
C TYR A 100 -13.51 0.24 30.42
N ILE A 101 -12.80 -0.59 31.18
CA ILE A 101 -11.36 -0.50 31.33
C ILE A 101 -10.74 -1.87 31.07
N PHE A 102 -9.52 -1.85 30.58
CA PHE A 102 -8.60 -2.97 30.68
C PHE A 102 -7.31 -2.50 31.35
N GLY A 103 -6.71 -3.35 32.16
CA GLY A 103 -5.45 -3.03 32.84
C GLY A 103 -4.82 -4.23 33.50
N TYR A 104 -3.79 -3.98 34.29
CA TYR A 104 -2.97 -5.02 34.90
C TYR A 104 -2.99 -4.88 36.41
N PRO A 105 -4.09 -5.30 37.06
CA PRO A 105 -4.20 -5.22 38.50
C PRO A 105 -3.16 -6.10 39.19
N LYS A 106 -2.83 -5.74 40.43
CA LYS A 106 -1.92 -6.50 41.29
C LYS A 106 -2.70 -7.07 42.46
N ASN A 107 -2.77 -8.40 42.54
CA ASN A 107 -3.38 -9.12 43.65
C ASN A 107 -2.43 -10.27 44.06
N SER A 108 -2.27 -10.51 45.36
CA SER A 108 -1.45 -11.60 45.90
C SER A 108 -2.10 -12.98 45.77
N GLU A 109 -3.42 -13.05 45.60
CA GLU A 109 -4.19 -14.29 45.57
C GLU A 109 -4.53 -14.77 44.15
N VAL A 110 -4.60 -13.84 43.19
CA VAL A 110 -5.02 -14.12 41.81
C VAL A 110 -4.00 -13.55 40.83
N ASP A 111 -3.56 -14.38 39.88
CA ASP A 111 -2.62 -13.98 38.83
C ASP A 111 -3.33 -13.23 37.70
N TYR A 112 -3.10 -11.92 37.65
CA TYR A 112 -3.56 -11.03 36.58
C TYR A 112 -2.44 -10.62 35.63
N SER A 113 -1.40 -11.45 35.47
CA SER A 113 -0.27 -11.19 34.57
C SER A 113 -0.69 -10.95 33.11
N GLN A 114 -1.84 -11.48 32.70
CA GLN A 114 -2.43 -11.32 31.36
C GLN A 114 -3.41 -10.14 31.25
N GLY A 115 -3.54 -9.34 32.31
CA GLY A 115 -4.50 -8.25 32.41
C GLY A 115 -5.90 -8.70 32.79
N ASP A 116 -6.72 -7.74 33.20
CA ASP A 116 -8.11 -7.92 33.60
C ASP A 116 -8.94 -6.70 33.17
N SER A 117 -10.27 -6.84 33.25
CA SER A 117 -11.21 -5.80 32.88
C SER A 117 -12.18 -5.45 33.99
N ALA A 118 -12.70 -4.23 33.95
CA ALA A 118 -13.81 -3.83 34.78
C ALA A 118 -14.74 -2.90 34.00
N SER A 119 -16.02 -2.91 34.37
CA SER A 119 -17.05 -2.04 33.81
C SER A 119 -17.60 -1.09 34.86
N PHE A 120 -18.05 0.07 34.42
CA PHE A 120 -18.56 1.13 35.27
C PHE A 120 -19.69 1.88 34.57
N LYS A 121 -20.42 2.69 35.34
CA LYS A 121 -21.29 3.73 34.79
C LYS A 121 -20.75 5.12 35.12
N TYR A 122 -20.86 6.03 34.16
CA TYR A 122 -20.59 7.44 34.40
C TYR A 122 -21.61 8.05 35.37
N GLU A 123 -21.14 8.72 36.41
CA GLU A 123 -21.99 9.36 37.43
C GLU A 123 -22.02 10.89 37.30
N GLY A 124 -20.98 11.51 36.74
CA GLY A 124 -20.90 12.95 36.54
C GLY A 124 -19.50 13.54 36.79
N ILE A 125 -19.40 14.87 36.66
CA ILE A 125 -18.16 15.60 36.92
C ILE A 125 -17.91 15.74 38.43
N SER A 126 -16.65 15.59 38.82
CA SER A 126 -16.10 15.96 40.11
C SER A 126 -14.97 16.96 39.88
N PHE A 127 -15.00 18.09 40.59
CA PHE A 127 -13.92 19.08 40.53
C PHE A 127 -12.97 18.88 41.70
N LYS A 128 -11.67 19.11 41.48
CA LYS A 128 -10.68 19.16 42.55
C LYS A 128 -9.80 20.40 42.41
N GLU A 129 -9.73 21.19 43.47
CA GLU A 129 -8.94 22.42 43.52
C GLU A 129 -7.44 22.12 43.45
N VAL A 130 -6.71 22.90 42.64
CA VAL A 130 -5.26 22.94 42.63
C VAL A 130 -4.81 24.20 43.38
N THR A 131 -4.29 24.04 44.58
CA THR A 131 -3.67 25.15 45.31
C THR A 131 -2.24 25.36 44.83
N ASN A 132 -2.04 26.27 43.87
CA ASN A 132 -0.70 26.78 43.56
C ASN A 132 -0.35 27.87 44.57
N SER A 133 0.70 27.63 45.38
CA SER A 133 1.13 28.52 46.45
C SER A 133 1.70 29.87 45.98
N GLN A 134 1.66 30.19 44.68
CA GLN A 134 2.23 31.42 44.11
C GLN A 134 1.36 32.15 43.09
N ASP A 135 0.16 31.66 42.74
CA ASP A 135 -0.74 32.31 41.78
C ASP A 135 -2.17 32.40 42.31
N SER A 136 -2.80 33.58 42.19
CA SER A 136 -4.19 33.83 42.60
C SER A 136 -5.24 33.22 41.65
N ASN A 137 -4.82 32.46 40.64
CA ASN A 137 -5.72 31.75 39.73
C ASN A 137 -6.03 30.36 40.30
N GLN A 138 -7.26 30.19 40.78
CA GLN A 138 -7.80 28.88 41.14
C GLN A 138 -8.02 28.04 39.87
N GLU A 139 -7.15 27.07 39.60
CA GLU A 139 -7.43 26.03 38.59
C GLU A 139 -8.18 24.87 39.26
N ASN A 140 -9.30 24.45 38.64
CA ASN A 140 -10.03 23.24 39.02
C ASN A 140 -9.76 22.15 37.99
N ILE A 141 -9.39 20.96 38.46
CA ILE A 141 -9.23 19.79 37.59
C ILE A 141 -10.56 19.08 37.44
N THR A 142 -10.95 18.81 36.20
CA THR A 142 -12.12 18.00 35.86
C THR A 142 -11.80 16.52 35.98
N LEU A 143 -12.42 15.86 36.96
CA LEU A 143 -12.42 14.41 37.12
C LEU A 143 -13.80 13.86 36.80
N TYR A 144 -13.85 12.62 36.33
CA TYR A 144 -15.09 11.87 36.13
C TYR A 144 -15.32 10.94 37.30
N LYS A 145 -16.51 11.02 37.88
CA LYS A 145 -17.00 10.08 38.89
C LYS A 145 -17.63 8.88 38.19
N ILE A 146 -17.20 7.70 38.59
CA ILE A 146 -17.68 6.42 38.06
C ILE A 146 -18.15 5.53 39.22
N LYS A 147 -19.15 4.68 38.95
CA LYS A 147 -19.81 3.80 39.93
C LYS A 147 -20.05 2.41 39.35
N GLN A 148 -20.57 1.50 40.19
CA GLN A 148 -20.97 0.13 39.80
C GLN A 148 -19.83 -0.75 39.26
N GLY A 149 -18.65 -0.57 39.84
CA GLY A 149 -17.48 -1.40 39.57
C GLY A 149 -16.42 -1.13 40.63
N GLN A 150 -15.52 -2.08 40.83
CA GLN A 150 -14.42 -1.97 41.78
C GLN A 150 -13.14 -1.61 41.03
N ILE A 151 -12.43 -0.60 41.53
CA ILE A 151 -11.08 -0.27 41.04
C ILE A 151 -10.10 -0.79 42.09
N ILE A 152 -9.39 -1.86 41.75
CA ILE A 152 -8.31 -2.42 42.57
C ILE A 152 -6.95 -1.88 42.15
N SER A 153 -5.95 -2.06 43.02
CA SER A 153 -4.57 -1.65 42.77
C SER A 153 -4.04 -2.21 41.45
N GLY A 154 -3.35 -1.38 40.66
CA GLY A 154 -2.82 -1.70 39.34
C GLY A 154 -3.71 -1.28 38.15
N PHE A 155 -5.01 -1.00 38.35
CA PHE A 155 -5.84 -0.36 37.32
C PHE A 155 -5.57 1.14 37.13
N SER A 156 -4.79 1.76 38.01
CA SER A 156 -4.40 3.16 37.82
C SER A 156 -3.59 3.33 36.55
N GLY A 157 -3.92 4.38 35.79
CA GLY A 157 -3.40 4.62 34.45
C GLY A 157 -4.12 3.86 33.33
N SER A 158 -5.11 3.00 33.64
CA SER A 158 -5.95 2.37 32.61
C SER A 158 -6.73 3.41 31.79
N PRO A 159 -6.88 3.21 30.47
CA PRO A 159 -7.77 4.02 29.66
C PRO A 159 -9.24 3.71 29.97
N LEU A 160 -10.06 4.75 30.16
CA LEU A 160 -11.50 4.65 30.39
C LEU A 160 -12.24 4.80 29.06
N LEU A 161 -12.67 3.68 28.47
CA LEU A 161 -13.41 3.61 27.21
C LEU A 161 -14.89 3.87 27.44
N ASN A 162 -15.49 4.76 26.65
CA ASN A 162 -16.94 4.93 26.59
C ASN A 162 -17.51 4.05 25.46
N LEU A 163 -18.24 3.00 25.83
CA LEU A 163 -18.77 1.99 24.89
C LEU A 163 -19.78 2.57 23.88
N ARG A 164 -20.43 3.69 24.20
CA ARG A 164 -21.33 4.37 23.25
C ARG A 164 -20.55 5.06 22.13
N THR A 165 -19.38 5.61 22.43
CA THR A 165 -18.59 6.39 21.47
C THR A 165 -17.45 5.61 20.83
N GLY A 166 -17.03 4.50 21.46
CA GLY A 166 -15.83 3.74 21.07
C GLY A 166 -14.52 4.50 21.30
N LYS A 167 -14.52 5.50 22.19
CA LYS A 167 -13.36 6.36 22.45
C LYS A 167 -13.05 6.45 23.94
N VAL A 168 -11.79 6.69 24.24
CA VAL A 168 -11.30 6.89 25.60
C VAL A 168 -11.63 8.30 26.06
N CYS A 169 -12.37 8.42 27.16
CA CYS A 169 -12.81 9.69 27.73
C CYS A 169 -12.03 10.10 28.98
N GLY A 170 -11.26 9.18 29.59
CA GLY A 170 -10.44 9.50 30.76
C GLY A 170 -9.34 8.48 31.06
N VAL A 171 -8.55 8.80 32.08
CA VAL A 171 -7.48 7.94 32.63
C VAL A 171 -7.85 7.58 34.06
N VAL A 172 -7.97 6.29 34.37
CA VAL A 172 -8.39 5.81 35.68
C VAL A 172 -7.40 6.25 36.76
N HIS A 173 -7.93 6.85 37.82
CA HIS A 173 -7.18 7.42 38.93
C HIS A 173 -7.76 6.93 40.27
N LEU A 174 -6.97 6.16 41.03
CA LEU A 174 -7.33 5.76 42.38
C LEU A 174 -7.11 6.92 43.36
N SER A 175 -8.17 7.32 44.09
CA SER A 175 -8.04 8.19 45.27
C SER A 175 -8.21 7.38 46.55
N ARG A 176 -7.39 7.69 47.56
CA ARG A 176 -7.15 7.00 48.85
C ARG A 176 -8.34 6.72 49.80
N ASP A 177 -9.58 6.63 49.32
CA ASP A 177 -10.69 6.07 50.10
C ASP A 177 -10.87 4.60 49.72
N GLU A 178 -9.99 3.75 50.26
CA GLU A 178 -10.01 2.29 50.05
C GLU A 178 -11.24 1.60 50.71
N ASP A 179 -12.03 2.35 51.49
CA ASP A 179 -13.12 1.83 52.33
C ASP A 179 -14.53 1.93 51.68
N ASN A 180 -14.65 2.33 50.40
CA ASN A 180 -15.96 2.45 49.73
C ASN A 180 -16.03 1.64 48.42
N ASP A 181 -16.76 0.52 48.46
CA ASP A 181 -16.96 -0.46 47.37
C ASP A 181 -17.73 0.04 46.12
N LEU A 182 -17.91 1.35 45.93
CA LEU A 182 -18.90 1.88 44.96
C LEU A 182 -18.33 2.89 43.95
N GLY A 183 -17.08 2.73 43.50
CA GLY A 183 -16.61 3.37 42.27
C GLY A 183 -15.20 3.96 42.32
N GLY A 184 -14.97 5.04 41.58
CA GLY A 184 -13.67 5.70 41.53
C GLY A 184 -13.67 7.04 40.80
N ARG A 185 -12.47 7.50 40.43
CA ARG A 185 -12.29 8.72 39.64
C ARG A 185 -11.45 8.43 38.39
N ALA A 186 -11.65 9.23 37.37
CA ALA A 186 -10.77 9.26 36.21
C ALA A 186 -10.45 10.70 35.84
N VAL A 187 -9.21 10.96 35.45
CA VAL A 187 -8.79 12.26 34.92
C VAL A 187 -9.40 12.41 33.52
N SER A 188 -10.15 13.48 33.28
CA SER A 188 -10.80 13.70 31.98
C SER A 188 -9.76 13.89 30.87
N VAL A 189 -10.04 13.42 29.66
CA VAL A 189 -9.26 13.73 28.47
C VAL A 189 -9.22 15.24 28.16
N GLN A 190 -10.15 16.04 28.68
CA GLN A 190 -10.02 17.50 28.65
C GLN A 190 -8.74 17.98 29.34
N VAL A 191 -8.40 17.38 30.48
CA VAL A 191 -7.18 17.67 31.23
C VAL A 191 -5.95 17.20 30.43
N VAL A 192 -6.03 16.03 29.79
CA VAL A 192 -4.97 15.52 28.89
C VAL A 192 -4.74 16.51 27.73
N LYS A 193 -5.81 16.98 27.09
CA LYS A 193 -5.74 17.99 26.02
C LYS A 193 -5.10 19.30 26.46
N GLN A 194 -5.38 19.75 27.69
CA GLN A 194 -4.82 20.98 28.23
C GLN A 194 -3.34 20.84 28.62
N LYS A 195 -2.97 19.72 29.25
CA LYS A 195 -1.62 19.53 29.81
C LYS A 195 -0.63 18.88 28.83
N PHE A 196 -1.14 18.17 27.82
CA PHE A 196 -0.39 17.55 26.72
C PHE A 196 -1.01 17.87 25.34
N PRO A 197 -1.06 19.16 24.94
CA PRO A 197 -1.74 19.57 23.69
C PRO A 197 -1.14 18.91 22.45
N ASP A 198 0.19 18.79 22.37
CA ASP A 198 0.88 18.18 21.24
C ASP A 198 0.55 16.69 21.10
N ILE A 199 0.47 15.97 22.23
CA ILE A 199 0.10 14.55 22.25
C ILE A 199 -1.37 14.36 21.87
N TYR A 200 -2.25 15.24 22.35
CA TYR A 200 -3.65 15.21 21.93
C TYR A 200 -3.78 15.46 20.42
N GLN A 201 -3.03 16.41 19.86
CA GLN A 201 -3.01 16.66 18.42
C GLN A 201 -2.48 15.44 17.64
N GLN A 202 -1.34 14.87 18.04
CA GLN A 202 -0.80 13.65 17.42
C GLN A 202 -1.79 12.48 17.49
N ASN A 203 -2.54 12.36 18.59
CA ASN A 203 -3.62 11.38 18.70
C ASN A 203 -4.72 11.64 17.67
N GLN A 204 -5.19 12.88 17.53
CA GLN A 204 -6.20 13.21 16.53
C GLN A 204 -5.71 12.93 15.11
N GLU A 205 -4.46 13.27 14.79
CA GLU A 205 -3.82 13.01 13.50
C GLU A 205 -3.67 11.51 13.22
N PHE A 206 -3.27 10.72 14.22
CA PHE A 206 -3.22 9.26 14.11
C PHE A 206 -4.60 8.66 13.75
N HIS A 207 -5.67 9.25 14.29
CA HIS A 207 -7.05 8.82 14.06
C HIS A 207 -7.76 9.54 12.91
N GLN A 208 -7.09 10.49 12.23
CA GLN A 208 -7.63 11.09 11.01
C GLN A 208 -7.63 10.01 9.93
N GLN A 209 -8.85 9.63 9.52
CA GLN A 209 -9.05 8.57 8.54
C GLN A 209 -8.60 8.98 7.13
N LYS A 210 -8.45 10.28 6.89
CA LYS A 210 -8.22 10.86 5.57
C LYS A 210 -7.45 12.17 5.69
N PRO A 211 -6.28 12.32 5.05
CA PRO A 211 -5.65 13.62 4.82
C PRO A 211 -6.64 14.56 4.10
N PRO A 212 -6.73 15.84 4.47
CA PRO A 212 -7.57 16.78 3.72
C PRO A 212 -7.07 16.90 2.27
N GLY A 213 -7.98 16.89 1.28
CA GLY A 213 -7.62 17.09 -0.13
C GLY A 213 -8.47 16.32 -1.15
N GLU A 214 -7.97 16.30 -2.40
CA GLU A 214 -8.51 15.51 -3.51
C GLU A 214 -8.03 14.06 -3.46
N ASN A 215 -8.76 13.15 -4.10
CA ASN A 215 -8.37 11.74 -4.17
C ASN A 215 -7.02 11.57 -4.90
N PRO A 216 -5.97 11.06 -4.23
CA PRO A 216 -4.66 10.91 -4.85
C PRO A 216 -4.54 9.65 -5.72
N PHE A 217 -5.56 8.79 -5.71
CA PHE A 217 -5.56 7.49 -6.38
C PHE A 217 -6.18 7.60 -7.77
N GLU A 218 -5.43 7.14 -8.77
CA GLU A 218 -5.82 7.16 -10.17
C GLU A 218 -5.65 5.75 -10.74
N TYR A 219 -6.74 5.19 -11.27
CA TYR A 219 -6.72 3.91 -11.96
C TYR A 219 -7.39 4.02 -13.33
N GLY A 220 -6.90 3.23 -14.28
CA GLY A 220 -7.41 3.16 -15.65
C GLY A 220 -6.48 3.80 -16.69
N SER A 221 -5.99 5.00 -16.45
CA SER A 221 -5.09 5.70 -17.38
C SER A 221 -3.61 5.43 -17.08
N PRO A 222 -2.72 5.46 -18.10
CA PRO A 222 -1.28 5.40 -17.87
C PRO A 222 -0.78 6.57 -17.02
N VAL A 223 -0.02 6.25 -15.96
CA VAL A 223 0.49 7.26 -15.01
C VAL A 223 1.73 7.98 -15.58
N PRO A 224 1.95 9.27 -15.25
CA PRO A 224 3.19 9.97 -15.58
C PRO A 224 4.38 9.44 -14.76
N PRO A 225 5.64 9.72 -15.16
CA PRO A 225 6.83 9.22 -14.47
C PRO A 225 6.91 9.56 -12.99
N GLU A 226 6.42 10.73 -12.58
CA GLU A 226 6.42 11.21 -11.18
C GLU A 226 5.45 10.40 -10.29
N ARG A 227 4.55 9.64 -10.92
CA ARG A 227 3.58 8.76 -10.27
C ARG A 227 3.80 7.29 -10.65
N PHE A 228 4.95 6.97 -11.24
CA PHE A 228 5.34 5.61 -11.56
C PHE A 228 6.13 5.01 -10.38
N TYR A 229 5.70 3.84 -9.90
CA TYR A 229 6.23 3.22 -8.68
C TYR A 229 6.82 1.85 -8.98
N GLY A 230 7.93 1.53 -8.29
CA GLY A 230 8.54 0.22 -8.31
C GLY A 230 9.17 -0.14 -9.67
N ARG A 231 9.10 -1.42 -10.02
CA ARG A 231 9.65 -2.01 -11.25
C ARG A 231 11.16 -1.87 -11.35
N LYS A 232 11.87 -1.90 -10.22
CA LYS A 232 13.33 -1.64 -10.20
C LYS A 232 14.07 -2.66 -11.04
N ARG A 233 13.63 -3.92 -10.97
CA ARG A 233 14.20 -5.02 -11.74
C ARG A 233 13.93 -4.84 -13.23
N GLU A 234 12.68 -4.61 -13.62
CA GLU A 234 12.28 -4.52 -15.03
C GLU A 234 12.87 -3.27 -15.70
N ILE A 235 12.93 -2.13 -15.00
CA ILE A 235 13.64 -0.93 -15.48
C ILE A 235 15.11 -1.25 -15.73
N SER A 236 15.78 -1.91 -14.78
CA SER A 236 17.19 -2.30 -14.91
C SER A 236 17.41 -3.27 -16.08
N GLU A 237 16.55 -4.27 -16.22
CA GLU A 237 16.58 -5.21 -17.36
C GLU A 237 16.44 -4.47 -18.69
N ILE A 238 15.43 -3.60 -18.84
CA ILE A 238 15.21 -2.83 -20.06
C ILE A 238 16.40 -1.91 -20.35
N LYS A 239 16.91 -1.19 -19.34
CA LYS A 239 18.10 -0.33 -19.45
C LYS A 239 19.30 -1.09 -19.98
N ASN A 240 19.58 -2.28 -19.43
CA ASN A 240 20.70 -3.12 -19.85
C ASN A 240 20.51 -3.75 -21.24
N ARG A 241 19.35 -3.56 -21.89
CA ARG A 241 19.07 -4.00 -23.26
C ARG A 241 19.10 -2.84 -24.23
N ILE A 242 18.24 -1.84 -24.05
CA ILE A 242 18.11 -0.71 -24.99
C ILE A 242 19.28 0.28 -24.88
N GLY A 243 19.89 0.38 -23.69
CA GLY A 243 21.03 1.24 -23.40
C GLY A 243 22.40 0.59 -23.60
N ALA A 244 22.45 -0.72 -23.91
CA ALA A 244 23.69 -1.46 -24.09
C ALA A 244 24.55 -0.93 -25.26
N ILE A 245 25.82 -1.33 -25.32
CA ILE A 245 26.72 -0.97 -26.44
C ILE A 245 26.05 -1.31 -27.77
N SER A 246 25.65 -2.57 -27.93
CA SER A 246 24.76 -3.02 -29.00
C SER A 246 23.35 -3.12 -28.43
N PRO A 247 22.40 -2.27 -28.88
CA PRO A 247 21.07 -2.25 -28.31
C PRO A 247 20.28 -3.50 -28.70
N GLN A 248 19.40 -3.95 -27.80
CA GLN A 248 18.63 -5.17 -27.97
C GLN A 248 17.13 -4.89 -27.85
N CYS A 249 16.34 -5.56 -28.66
CA CYS A 249 14.89 -5.44 -28.64
C CYS A 249 14.29 -6.12 -27.39
N VAL A 250 13.24 -5.50 -26.85
CA VAL A 250 12.55 -5.96 -25.64
C VAL A 250 11.07 -6.18 -25.92
N ASN A 251 10.56 -7.33 -25.50
CA ASN A 251 9.14 -7.61 -25.43
C ASN A 251 8.68 -7.47 -23.97
N LEU A 252 7.91 -6.42 -23.71
CA LEU A 252 7.32 -6.09 -22.43
C LEU A 252 5.98 -6.82 -22.28
N VAL A 253 6.00 -7.92 -21.55
CA VAL A 253 4.85 -8.81 -21.41
C VAL A 253 4.11 -8.55 -20.11
N GLY A 254 2.80 -8.43 -20.16
CA GLY A 254 2.00 -8.31 -18.95
C GLY A 254 0.51 -8.27 -19.24
N LEU A 255 -0.30 -8.80 -18.33
CA LEU A 255 -1.74 -8.80 -18.47
C LEU A 255 -2.31 -7.37 -18.48
N ARG A 256 -3.60 -7.25 -18.79
CA ARG A 256 -4.27 -5.95 -18.81
C ARG A 256 -4.07 -5.25 -17.48
N ARG A 257 -3.74 -3.95 -17.54
CA ARG A 257 -3.62 -3.06 -16.37
C ARG A 257 -2.45 -3.35 -15.42
N ASN A 258 -1.44 -4.12 -15.85
CA ASN A 258 -0.19 -4.31 -15.10
C ASN A 258 0.81 -3.14 -15.22
N GLY A 259 0.48 -2.11 -16.03
CA GLY A 259 1.29 -0.89 -16.16
C GLY A 259 2.23 -0.85 -17.38
N LYS A 260 2.00 -1.66 -18.42
CA LYS A 260 2.80 -1.65 -19.66
C LYS A 260 2.90 -0.25 -20.30
N SER A 261 1.76 0.36 -20.60
CA SER A 261 1.69 1.71 -21.18
C SER A 261 2.32 2.77 -20.28
N SER A 262 2.17 2.64 -18.94
CA SER A 262 2.83 3.53 -17.98
C SER A 262 4.35 3.38 -18.03
N LEU A 263 4.88 2.16 -18.19
CA LEU A 263 6.32 1.93 -18.31
C LEU A 263 6.87 2.40 -19.67
N LEU A 264 6.14 2.22 -20.76
CA LEU A 264 6.53 2.80 -22.07
C LEU A 264 6.58 4.33 -21.99
N ARG A 265 5.60 4.96 -21.34
CA ARG A 265 5.61 6.40 -21.06
C ARG A 265 6.80 6.80 -20.20
N TYR A 266 7.12 6.03 -19.16
CA TYR A 266 8.29 6.25 -18.32
C TYR A 266 9.60 6.19 -19.13
N ILE A 267 9.78 5.17 -19.98
CA ILE A 267 10.95 5.06 -20.87
C ILE A 267 11.08 6.29 -21.77
N LYS A 268 9.97 6.73 -22.37
CA LYS A 268 9.96 7.89 -23.27
C LYS A 268 10.38 9.18 -22.55
N GLU A 269 9.76 9.47 -21.41
CA GLU A 269 9.94 10.73 -20.70
C GLU A 269 11.23 10.75 -19.86
N ARG A 270 11.74 9.57 -19.47
CA ARG A 270 12.97 9.38 -18.69
C ARG A 270 14.06 8.65 -19.47
N ILE A 271 14.14 8.86 -20.79
CA ILE A 271 15.06 8.10 -21.65
C ILE A 271 16.53 8.22 -21.24
N ASN A 272 16.92 9.33 -20.63
CA ASN A 272 18.28 9.57 -20.11
C ASN A 272 18.66 8.63 -18.94
N GLU A 273 17.68 7.99 -18.30
CA GLU A 273 17.92 6.96 -17.29
C GLU A 273 18.30 5.62 -17.93
N PHE A 274 17.90 5.40 -19.19
CA PHE A 274 18.12 4.17 -19.96
C PHE A 274 19.31 4.29 -20.92
N CYS A 275 19.51 5.45 -21.55
CA CYS A 275 20.57 5.72 -22.50
C CYS A 275 21.41 6.92 -22.04
N SER A 276 22.72 6.85 -22.27
CA SER A 276 23.62 7.98 -22.09
C SER A 276 23.35 9.09 -23.13
N GLN A 277 23.65 10.34 -22.77
CA GLN A 277 23.50 11.47 -23.70
C GLN A 277 24.34 11.33 -24.97
N SER A 278 25.51 10.67 -24.88
CA SER A 278 26.37 10.35 -26.04
C SER A 278 25.70 9.43 -27.06
N GLN A 279 24.71 8.63 -26.65
CA GLN A 279 23.95 7.76 -27.55
C GLN A 279 22.84 8.51 -28.30
N LYS A 280 22.61 9.80 -28.01
CA LYS A 280 21.56 10.66 -28.63
C LYS A 280 20.25 9.89 -28.90
N PRO A 281 19.55 9.40 -27.85
CA PRO A 281 18.39 8.56 -28.06
C PRO A 281 17.23 9.32 -28.71
N LEU A 282 16.68 8.77 -29.79
CA LEU A 282 15.47 9.24 -30.48
C LEU A 282 14.33 8.27 -30.21
N VAL A 283 13.34 8.68 -29.41
CA VAL A 283 12.24 7.81 -29.01
C VAL A 283 10.96 8.11 -29.79
N VAL A 284 10.57 7.19 -30.67
CA VAL A 284 9.29 7.24 -31.38
C VAL A 284 8.30 6.29 -30.73
N THR A 285 7.07 6.73 -30.50
CA THR A 285 6.01 5.92 -29.87
C THR A 285 4.85 5.74 -30.83
N LEU A 286 4.42 4.49 -31.03
CA LEU A 286 3.26 4.13 -31.84
C LEU A 286 2.28 3.33 -30.99
N ASP A 287 1.05 3.84 -30.87
CA ASP A 287 -0.06 3.18 -30.19
C ASP A 287 -0.85 2.36 -31.21
N LEU A 288 -0.65 1.04 -31.20
CA LEU A 288 -1.19 0.15 -32.23
C LEU A 288 -2.71 0.00 -32.14
N THR A 289 -3.38 0.52 -31.12
CA THR A 289 -4.86 0.63 -31.12
C THR A 289 -5.38 1.58 -32.20
N ASN A 290 -4.54 2.51 -32.66
CA ASN A 290 -4.87 3.40 -33.75
C ASN A 290 -4.89 2.63 -35.08
N GLY A 291 -6.04 2.67 -35.76
CA GLY A 291 -6.25 1.98 -37.02
C GLY A 291 -5.24 2.28 -38.13
N LYS A 292 -4.58 3.45 -38.05
CA LYS A 292 -3.52 3.85 -38.99
C LYS A 292 -2.26 2.99 -38.89
N PHE A 293 -2.04 2.26 -37.79
CA PHE A 293 -0.87 1.40 -37.60
C PHE A 293 -1.20 -0.10 -37.76
N HIS A 294 -2.38 -0.43 -38.27
CA HIS A 294 -2.76 -1.82 -38.55
C HIS A 294 -2.19 -2.35 -39.89
N THR A 295 -1.36 -1.58 -40.59
CA THR A 295 -0.64 -1.99 -41.79
C THR A 295 0.85 -1.63 -41.67
N PRO A 296 1.75 -2.40 -42.31
CA PRO A 296 3.17 -2.07 -42.41
C PRO A 296 3.44 -0.63 -42.88
N GLU A 297 2.85 -0.22 -44.00
CA GLU A 297 2.96 1.14 -44.56
C GLU A 297 2.58 2.22 -43.53
N GLY A 298 1.50 1.98 -42.77
CA GLY A 298 1.04 2.90 -41.75
C GLY A 298 2.01 3.04 -40.58
N VAL A 299 2.66 1.95 -40.17
CA VAL A 299 3.75 1.95 -39.18
C VAL A 299 4.96 2.72 -39.71
N MET A 300 5.35 2.50 -40.96
CA MET A 300 6.45 3.23 -41.62
C MET A 300 6.19 4.73 -41.67
N GLU A 301 4.99 5.15 -42.08
CA GLU A 301 4.60 6.57 -42.10
C GLU A 301 4.58 7.17 -40.69
N GLY A 302 4.14 6.40 -39.69
CA GLY A 302 4.21 6.79 -38.28
C GLY A 302 5.65 7.01 -37.81
N LEU A 303 6.55 6.10 -38.17
CA LEU A 303 7.97 6.17 -37.84
C LEU A 303 8.63 7.39 -38.50
N ARG A 304 8.45 7.56 -39.81
CA ARG A 304 8.98 8.68 -40.61
C ARG A 304 8.56 10.03 -40.02
N ARG A 305 7.27 10.20 -39.73
CA ARG A 305 6.74 11.41 -39.07
C ARG A 305 7.28 11.61 -37.65
N GLY A 306 7.43 10.52 -36.91
CA GLY A 306 8.02 10.53 -35.57
C GLY A 306 9.45 11.04 -35.58
N ILE A 307 10.27 10.52 -36.49
CA ILE A 307 11.65 10.96 -36.70
C ILE A 307 11.68 12.44 -37.11
N LYS A 308 10.91 12.84 -38.14
CA LYS A 308 10.81 14.25 -38.58
C LYS A 308 10.49 15.21 -37.44
N LYS A 309 9.55 14.83 -36.58
CA LYS A 309 9.16 15.66 -35.42
C LYS A 309 10.31 15.87 -34.43
N LEU A 310 11.19 14.89 -34.28
CA LEU A 310 12.29 14.91 -33.31
C LEU A 310 13.57 15.53 -33.89
N THR A 311 13.85 15.32 -35.17
CA THR A 311 15.09 15.76 -35.83
C THR A 311 14.92 17.01 -36.69
N GLY A 312 13.69 17.32 -37.10
CA GLY A 312 13.38 18.37 -38.08
C GLY A 312 13.47 17.91 -39.54
N ASN A 313 14.10 16.75 -39.81
CA ASN A 313 14.36 16.24 -41.15
C ASN A 313 13.60 14.93 -41.39
N GLU A 314 13.10 14.76 -42.61
CA GLU A 314 12.54 13.47 -43.03
C GLU A 314 13.70 12.52 -43.34
N PRO A 315 13.70 11.29 -42.78
CA PRO A 315 14.77 10.33 -43.02
C PRO A 315 14.71 9.72 -44.44
N TRP A 316 13.53 9.75 -45.06
CA TRP A 316 13.27 9.36 -46.46
C TRP A 316 11.96 10.05 -46.92
N GLU A 317 11.71 10.08 -48.22
CA GLU A 317 10.48 10.67 -48.79
C GLU A 317 9.26 9.80 -48.50
N ARG A 318 8.06 10.39 -48.52
CA ARG A 318 6.83 9.64 -48.18
C ARG A 318 6.56 8.49 -49.15
N GLU A 319 6.85 8.72 -50.42
CA GLU A 319 6.65 7.78 -51.52
C GLU A 319 7.53 6.52 -51.36
N ASP A 320 8.60 6.63 -50.58
CA ASP A 320 9.59 5.56 -50.36
C ASP A 320 9.31 4.72 -49.10
N ASN A 321 8.15 4.90 -48.44
CA ASN A 321 7.80 4.13 -47.22
C ASN A 321 7.81 2.60 -47.41
N GLU A 322 7.61 2.13 -48.64
CA GLU A 322 7.64 0.70 -49.00
C GLU A 322 8.97 0.29 -49.67
N ASP A 323 9.88 1.23 -49.93
CA ASP A 323 11.21 0.94 -50.46
C ASP A 323 12.16 0.58 -49.30
N GLY A 324 12.40 -0.71 -49.15
CA GLY A 324 13.27 -1.24 -48.10
C GLY A 324 14.70 -0.69 -48.12
N PHE A 325 15.22 -0.27 -49.28
CA PHE A 325 16.55 0.32 -49.43
C PHE A 325 16.57 1.79 -48.99
N ALA A 326 15.61 2.59 -49.47
CA ALA A 326 15.51 4.00 -49.06
C ALA A 326 15.31 4.15 -47.55
N VAL A 327 14.50 3.27 -46.96
CA VAL A 327 14.32 3.19 -45.50
C VAL A 327 15.63 2.82 -44.79
N GLU A 328 16.38 1.85 -45.32
CA GLU A 328 17.65 1.43 -44.74
C GLU A 328 18.69 2.54 -44.78
N ASP A 329 18.85 3.22 -45.92
CA ASP A 329 19.74 4.36 -46.12
C ASP A 329 19.39 5.49 -45.14
N GLY A 330 18.10 5.85 -45.03
CA GLY A 330 17.65 6.90 -44.11
C GLY A 330 17.86 6.55 -42.63
N LEU A 331 17.73 5.28 -42.25
CA LEU A 331 18.08 4.83 -40.90
C LEU A 331 19.59 4.82 -40.67
N GLN A 332 20.39 4.45 -41.67
CA GLN A 332 21.85 4.47 -41.60
C GLN A 332 22.37 5.91 -41.42
N GLU A 333 21.79 6.89 -42.12
CA GLU A 333 22.12 8.31 -41.93
C GLU A 333 21.89 8.78 -40.48
N LEU A 334 20.82 8.30 -39.83
CA LEU A 334 20.58 8.60 -38.41
C LEU A 334 21.67 8.00 -37.53
N VAL A 335 22.07 6.75 -37.78
CA VAL A 335 23.14 6.07 -37.06
C VAL A 335 24.48 6.80 -37.26
N ASP A 336 24.78 7.22 -38.48
CA ASP A 336 26.01 7.95 -38.82
C ASP A 336 26.07 9.34 -38.16
N ALA A 337 24.90 9.98 -37.98
CA ALA A 337 24.76 11.20 -37.18
C ALA A 337 24.86 10.95 -35.66
N GLY A 338 25.01 9.70 -35.24
CA GLY A 338 25.18 9.25 -33.86
C GLY A 338 23.86 9.08 -33.09
N TYR A 339 22.72 9.06 -33.77
CA TYR A 339 21.43 8.83 -33.13
C TYR A 339 21.20 7.37 -32.82
N ARG A 340 20.51 7.10 -31.70
CA ARG A 340 19.99 5.78 -31.37
C ARG A 340 18.47 5.80 -31.46
N LEU A 341 17.92 5.20 -32.52
CA LEU A 341 16.48 5.11 -32.70
C LEU A 341 15.87 4.01 -31.82
N ILE A 342 14.90 4.40 -30.99
CA ILE A 342 14.15 3.52 -30.10
C ILE A 342 12.66 3.66 -30.42
N ILE A 343 12.02 2.56 -30.77
CA ILE A 343 10.62 2.50 -31.19
C ILE A 343 9.83 1.79 -30.11
N LEU A 344 8.89 2.51 -29.49
CA LEU A 344 7.96 1.99 -28.49
C LEU A 344 6.66 1.63 -29.18
N LEU A 345 6.31 0.35 -29.18
CA LEU A 345 5.06 -0.17 -29.76
C LEU A 345 4.15 -0.62 -28.62
N ASP A 346 3.01 0.04 -28.45
CA ASP A 346 2.04 -0.30 -27.40
C ASP A 346 0.84 -1.08 -27.96
N GLU A 347 0.22 -1.92 -27.14
CA GLU A 347 -0.99 -2.71 -27.46
C GLU A 347 -0.88 -3.54 -28.74
N PHE A 348 0.16 -4.39 -28.84
CA PHE A 348 0.36 -5.30 -29.98
C PHE A 348 -0.85 -6.22 -30.26
N GLU A 349 -1.70 -6.43 -29.26
CA GLU A 349 -2.98 -7.12 -29.40
C GLU A 349 -3.87 -6.54 -30.51
N ALA A 350 -3.76 -5.25 -30.82
CA ALA A 350 -4.54 -4.63 -31.90
C ALA A 350 -4.19 -5.21 -33.29
N ILE A 351 -2.94 -5.63 -33.48
CA ILE A 351 -2.48 -6.39 -34.66
C ILE A 351 -2.83 -7.87 -34.47
N ALA A 352 -2.42 -8.46 -33.36
CA ALA A 352 -2.54 -9.91 -33.12
C ALA A 352 -4.00 -10.42 -33.04
N SER A 353 -4.97 -9.53 -32.78
CA SER A 353 -6.40 -9.87 -32.73
C SER A 353 -6.99 -10.34 -34.06
N ARG A 354 -6.30 -10.12 -35.19
CA ARG A 354 -6.73 -10.61 -36.51
C ARG A 354 -5.60 -11.35 -37.21
N LYS A 355 -5.89 -12.59 -37.61
CA LYS A 355 -4.95 -13.45 -38.33
C LYS A 355 -4.36 -12.78 -39.58
N GLU A 356 -5.20 -12.19 -40.42
CA GLU A 356 -4.79 -11.49 -41.65
C GLU A 356 -3.78 -10.35 -41.39
N ARG A 357 -3.97 -9.60 -40.29
CA ARG A 357 -3.03 -8.55 -39.90
C ARG A 357 -1.72 -9.18 -39.42
N LEU A 358 -1.80 -10.17 -38.55
CA LEU A 358 -0.60 -10.80 -38.01
C LEU A 358 0.26 -11.48 -39.11
N GLU A 359 -0.38 -12.05 -40.14
CA GLU A 359 0.29 -12.59 -41.33
C GLU A 359 1.00 -11.49 -42.14
N LEU A 360 0.34 -10.36 -42.42
CA LEU A 360 0.97 -9.21 -43.10
C LEU A 360 2.21 -8.68 -42.35
N PHE A 361 2.17 -8.72 -41.02
CA PHE A 361 3.29 -8.29 -40.17
C PHE A 361 4.40 -9.32 -40.05
N GLN A 362 4.20 -10.56 -40.51
CA GLN A 362 5.25 -11.59 -40.48
C GLN A 362 6.35 -11.29 -41.51
N ASP A 363 5.98 -11.05 -42.76
CA ASP A 363 6.95 -10.78 -43.84
C ASP A 363 7.65 -9.45 -43.62
N TRP A 364 6.90 -8.41 -43.23
CA TRP A 364 7.46 -7.12 -42.83
C TRP A 364 8.37 -7.23 -41.59
N GLY A 365 8.04 -8.12 -40.66
CA GLY A 365 8.86 -8.37 -39.47
C GLY A 365 10.25 -8.92 -39.81
N GLU A 366 10.43 -9.63 -40.93
CA GLU A 366 11.75 -10.13 -41.33
C GLU A 366 12.69 -8.99 -41.74
N ASP A 367 12.17 -8.00 -42.45
CA ASP A 367 12.91 -6.78 -42.80
C ASP A 367 13.32 -5.99 -41.55
N TRP A 368 12.36 -5.77 -40.65
CA TRP A 368 12.62 -5.07 -39.39
C TRP A 368 13.56 -5.82 -38.46
N ARG A 369 13.53 -7.14 -38.48
CA ARG A 369 14.49 -8.00 -37.80
C ARG A 369 15.90 -7.79 -38.36
N SER A 370 16.05 -7.76 -39.68
CA SER A 370 17.33 -7.49 -40.34
C SER A 370 17.88 -6.12 -39.92
N LYS A 371 17.06 -5.07 -40.02
CA LYS A 371 17.43 -3.69 -39.63
C LYS A 371 17.78 -3.57 -38.14
N ALA A 372 17.03 -4.22 -37.25
CA ALA A 372 17.36 -4.26 -35.82
C ALA A 372 18.69 -4.99 -35.56
N SER A 373 18.95 -6.10 -36.26
CA SER A 373 20.19 -6.87 -36.12
C SER A 373 21.41 -6.11 -36.64
N ALA A 374 21.21 -5.26 -37.66
CA ALA A 374 22.21 -4.33 -38.17
C ALA A 374 22.46 -3.12 -37.24
N GLY A 375 21.66 -2.96 -36.18
CA GLY A 375 21.79 -1.86 -35.23
C GLY A 375 21.15 -0.54 -35.67
N LEU A 376 20.33 -0.56 -36.72
CA LEU A 376 19.66 0.63 -37.28
C LEU A 376 18.50 1.11 -36.43
N LEU A 377 17.85 0.20 -35.71
CA LEU A 377 16.73 0.50 -34.83
C LEU A 377 16.69 -0.45 -33.63
N THR A 378 15.96 -0.07 -32.59
CA THR A 378 15.66 -0.93 -31.45
C THR A 378 14.22 -0.77 -31.05
N MET A 379 13.57 -1.87 -30.65
CA MET A 379 12.16 -1.87 -30.31
C MET A 379 11.90 -2.26 -28.86
N VAL A 380 10.92 -1.61 -28.25
CA VAL A 380 10.24 -2.09 -27.05
C VAL A 380 8.78 -2.29 -27.39
N ILE A 381 8.34 -3.55 -27.46
CA ILE A 381 6.97 -3.92 -27.82
C ILE A 381 6.23 -4.36 -26.58
N ALA A 382 5.07 -3.78 -26.30
CA ALA A 382 4.19 -4.22 -25.22
C ALA A 382 3.11 -5.17 -25.73
N SER A 383 2.97 -6.30 -25.04
CA SER A 383 1.95 -7.31 -25.32
C SER A 383 1.46 -7.98 -24.04
N LYS A 384 0.34 -8.70 -24.12
CA LYS A 384 -0.21 -9.54 -23.05
C LYS A 384 0.55 -10.84 -22.90
N ARG A 385 0.99 -11.40 -24.01
CA ARG A 385 1.66 -12.70 -24.11
C ARG A 385 3.00 -12.54 -24.82
N PRO A 386 4.00 -13.40 -24.53
CA PRO A 386 5.24 -13.43 -25.28
C PRO A 386 4.97 -13.47 -26.80
N LEU A 387 5.68 -12.67 -27.60
CA LEU A 387 5.45 -12.62 -29.05
C LEU A 387 5.61 -14.01 -29.69
N THR A 388 6.55 -14.82 -29.18
CA THR A 388 6.74 -16.21 -29.61
C THR A 388 5.48 -17.06 -29.44
N GLU A 389 4.77 -16.90 -28.31
CA GLU A 389 3.49 -17.56 -28.07
C GLU A 389 2.41 -17.04 -29.02
N VAL A 390 2.34 -15.71 -29.22
CA VAL A 390 1.36 -15.08 -30.12
C VAL A 390 1.47 -15.62 -31.54
N TYR A 391 2.68 -15.69 -32.12
CA TYR A 391 2.88 -16.24 -33.46
C TYR A 391 2.65 -17.76 -33.54
N GLN A 392 2.98 -18.51 -32.48
CA GLN A 392 2.71 -19.96 -32.41
C GLN A 392 1.22 -20.30 -32.51
N THR A 393 0.31 -19.43 -32.03
CA THR A 393 -1.14 -19.66 -32.15
C THR A 393 -1.62 -19.77 -33.60
N LEU A 394 -0.83 -19.27 -34.56
CA LEU A 394 -1.12 -19.36 -35.99
C LEU A 394 -0.28 -20.42 -36.72
N SER A 395 0.45 -21.28 -35.98
CA SER A 395 1.46 -22.18 -36.54
C SER A 395 2.57 -21.46 -37.32
N LEU A 396 2.85 -20.19 -36.98
CA LEU A 396 3.90 -19.39 -37.59
C LEU A 396 5.15 -19.44 -36.71
N SER A 397 6.29 -19.87 -37.26
CA SER A 397 7.60 -19.61 -36.64
C SER A 397 8.07 -18.24 -37.14
N SER A 398 7.82 -17.17 -36.39
CA SER A 398 8.22 -15.83 -36.80
C SER A 398 9.66 -15.52 -36.32
N PRO A 399 10.64 -15.33 -37.23
CA PRO A 399 11.98 -14.91 -36.84
C PRO A 399 11.96 -13.53 -36.17
N PHE A 400 10.97 -12.68 -36.47
CA PHE A 400 10.77 -11.39 -35.82
C PHE A 400 10.60 -11.54 -34.31
N ALA A 401 9.84 -12.53 -33.81
CA ALA A 401 9.68 -12.73 -32.37
C ALA A 401 11.00 -13.12 -31.66
N ASN A 402 11.96 -13.71 -32.38
CA ASN A 402 13.17 -14.27 -31.80
C ASN A 402 14.23 -13.24 -31.41
N ILE A 403 14.15 -12.00 -31.89
CA ILE A 403 15.10 -10.94 -31.51
C ILE A 403 14.77 -10.29 -30.17
N PHE A 404 13.59 -10.58 -29.62
CA PHE A 404 13.11 -9.94 -28.41
C PHE A 404 13.50 -10.72 -27.17
N SER A 405 14.21 -10.05 -26.26
CA SER A 405 14.28 -10.49 -24.87
C SER A 405 12.96 -10.19 -24.17
N THR A 406 12.45 -11.10 -23.34
CA THR A 406 11.16 -10.92 -22.66
C THR A 406 11.37 -10.40 -21.24
N THR A 407 10.66 -9.32 -20.90
CA THR A 407 10.54 -8.77 -19.55
C THR A 407 9.07 -8.81 -19.13
N ILE A 408 8.76 -9.50 -18.02
CA ILE A 408 7.39 -9.70 -17.54
C ILE A 408 7.05 -8.68 -16.46
N LEU A 409 5.90 -8.00 -16.58
CA LEU A 409 5.34 -7.14 -15.53
C LEU A 409 4.31 -7.88 -14.68
N GLY A 410 4.65 -8.06 -13.40
CA GLY A 410 3.83 -8.72 -12.39
C GLY A 410 3.21 -7.80 -11.36
N ALA A 411 3.07 -8.28 -10.14
CA ALA A 411 2.78 -7.43 -8.98
C ALA A 411 3.94 -6.45 -8.72
N LEU A 412 3.63 -5.30 -8.11
CA LEU A 412 4.60 -4.34 -7.61
C LEU A 412 5.33 -4.91 -6.40
N GLU A 413 6.57 -4.45 -6.20
CA GLU A 413 7.31 -4.68 -4.96
C GLU A 413 6.55 -4.10 -3.77
N GLU A 414 6.82 -4.62 -2.57
CA GLU A 414 6.10 -4.24 -1.36
C GLU A 414 6.17 -2.74 -1.08
N GLU A 415 7.38 -2.18 -1.14
CA GLU A 415 7.62 -0.77 -0.90
C GLU A 415 6.94 0.10 -1.97
N ALA A 416 6.78 -0.42 -3.19
CA ALA A 416 6.19 0.31 -4.29
C ALA A 416 4.67 0.46 -4.16
N TRP A 417 3.95 -0.62 -3.86
CA TRP A 417 2.50 -0.49 -3.65
C TRP A 417 2.17 0.22 -2.33
N GLN A 418 2.97 0.03 -1.27
CA GLN A 418 2.81 0.80 -0.03
C GLN A 418 3.02 2.29 -0.27
N GLY A 419 4.03 2.67 -1.08
CA GLY A 419 4.27 4.06 -1.48
C GLY A 419 3.12 4.70 -2.26
N ILE A 420 2.31 3.91 -2.98
CA ILE A 420 1.06 4.40 -3.59
C ILE A 420 0.05 4.73 -2.49
N ILE A 421 -0.20 3.79 -1.57
CA ILE A 421 -1.21 3.94 -0.51
C ILE A 421 -0.86 5.06 0.47
N GLN A 422 0.43 5.28 0.73
CA GLN A 422 0.94 6.35 1.59
C GLN A 422 0.52 7.76 1.16
N LYS A 423 0.20 7.97 -0.12
CA LYS A 423 -0.30 9.27 -0.61
C LYS A 423 -1.67 9.63 -0.03
N GLY A 424 -2.50 8.62 0.21
CA GLY A 424 -3.85 8.82 0.73
C GLY A 424 -3.99 8.48 2.20
N PHE A 425 -3.08 7.68 2.77
CA PHE A 425 -3.21 7.22 4.15
C PHE A 425 -1.84 7.12 4.82
N PRO A 426 -1.67 7.65 6.04
CA PRO A 426 -0.43 7.44 6.78
C PRO A 426 -0.18 5.95 7.01
N PRO A 427 1.08 5.55 7.28
CA PRO A 427 1.41 4.18 7.61
C PRO A 427 0.52 3.61 8.71
N ASN A 428 -0.28 2.61 8.34
CA ASN A 428 -1.20 1.93 9.22
C ASN A 428 -1.32 0.49 8.73
N SER A 429 -0.81 -0.46 9.52
CA SER A 429 -0.72 -1.88 9.14
C SER A 429 -2.06 -2.45 8.72
N TYR A 430 -3.17 -2.08 9.39
CA TYR A 430 -4.47 -2.64 9.10
C TYR A 430 -5.03 -2.24 7.72
N ARG A 431 -4.84 -0.97 7.32
CA ARG A 431 -5.30 -0.51 5.99
C ARG A 431 -4.46 -1.12 4.88
N TRP A 432 -3.16 -1.23 5.10
CA TRP A 432 -2.24 -1.80 4.13
C TRP A 432 -2.48 -3.29 3.95
N GLU A 433 -2.66 -4.03 5.05
CA GLU A 433 -3.09 -5.43 5.03
C GLU A 433 -4.39 -5.60 4.26
N TRP A 434 -5.40 -4.76 4.51
CA TRP A 434 -6.66 -4.80 3.78
C TRP A 434 -6.48 -4.56 2.27
N VAL A 435 -5.70 -3.53 1.88
CA VAL A 435 -5.43 -3.26 0.46
C VAL A 435 -4.75 -4.45 -0.19
N TYR A 436 -3.69 -4.98 0.44
CA TYR A 436 -2.96 -6.12 -0.07
C TYR A 436 -3.85 -7.37 -0.14
N GLU A 437 -4.75 -7.55 0.82
CA GLU A 437 -5.70 -8.67 0.86
C GLU A 437 -6.65 -8.66 -0.35
N ILE A 438 -7.26 -7.50 -0.66
CA ILE A 438 -8.25 -7.40 -1.75
C ILE A 438 -7.65 -7.11 -3.13
N ALA A 439 -6.44 -6.56 -3.21
CA ALA A 439 -5.83 -6.11 -4.46
C ALA A 439 -4.50 -6.79 -4.80
N GLY A 440 -3.86 -7.43 -3.83
CA GLY A 440 -2.48 -7.90 -3.96
C GLY A 440 -1.52 -6.75 -4.20
N GLY A 441 -0.54 -6.97 -5.08
CA GLY A 441 0.40 -5.94 -5.52
C GLY A 441 0.15 -5.42 -6.94
N LEU A 442 -0.96 -5.77 -7.60
CA LEU A 442 -1.18 -5.35 -8.99
C LEU A 442 -1.57 -3.85 -9.06
N PRO A 443 -0.85 -3.00 -9.82
CA PRO A 443 -0.95 -1.54 -9.72
C PRO A 443 -2.37 -0.98 -9.83
N TYR A 444 -3.15 -1.49 -10.80
CA TYR A 444 -4.53 -1.04 -11.03
C TYR A 444 -5.44 -1.33 -9.84
N TYR A 445 -5.34 -2.55 -9.29
CA TYR A 445 -6.17 -2.96 -8.18
C TYR A 445 -5.76 -2.26 -6.89
N VAL A 446 -4.46 -2.02 -6.69
CA VAL A 446 -3.95 -1.24 -5.54
C VAL A 446 -4.49 0.19 -5.58
N GLN A 447 -4.39 0.87 -6.72
CA GLN A 447 -4.95 2.21 -6.92
C GLN A 447 -6.47 2.23 -6.72
N MET A 448 -7.19 1.23 -7.24
CA MET A 448 -8.64 1.11 -7.06
C MET A 448 -9.02 0.89 -5.59
N ALA A 449 -8.32 0.02 -4.87
CA ALA A 449 -8.53 -0.22 -3.44
C ALA A 449 -8.27 1.07 -2.63
N GLY A 450 -7.19 1.78 -2.92
CA GLY A 450 -6.91 3.09 -2.32
C GLY A 450 -8.02 4.10 -2.59
N ALA A 451 -8.52 4.17 -3.83
CA ALA A 451 -9.62 5.05 -4.20
C ALA A 451 -10.92 4.71 -3.46
N MET A 452 -11.25 3.42 -3.30
CA MET A 452 -12.42 3.01 -2.53
C MET A 452 -12.26 3.38 -1.04
N LEU A 453 -11.10 3.11 -0.43
CA LEU A 453 -10.85 3.56 0.95
C LEU A 453 -10.94 5.08 1.10
N TRP A 454 -10.57 5.84 0.07
CA TRP A 454 -10.60 7.30 0.12
C TRP A 454 -12.04 7.84 0.06
N GLN A 455 -12.90 7.14 -0.67
CA GLN A 455 -14.28 7.54 -0.91
C GLN A 455 -15.22 7.10 0.21
N TYR A 456 -15.01 5.91 0.80
CA TYR A 456 -15.91 5.31 1.79
C TYR A 456 -15.32 5.39 3.20
N GLU A 457 -16.15 5.75 4.19
CA GLU A 457 -15.74 6.00 5.58
C GLU A 457 -15.34 4.72 6.33
N ASN A 458 -15.71 3.54 5.82
CA ASN A 458 -15.38 2.25 6.40
C ASN A 458 -14.96 1.22 5.33
N GLN A 459 -14.24 0.19 5.76
CA GLN A 459 -13.71 -0.86 4.88
C GLN A 459 -14.77 -1.78 4.29
N GLU A 460 -15.92 -1.94 4.95
CA GLU A 460 -16.98 -2.84 4.47
C GLU A 460 -17.61 -2.29 3.19
N ASP A 461 -17.96 -0.99 3.20
CA ASP A 461 -18.52 -0.31 2.04
C ASP A 461 -17.49 -0.15 0.93
N ALA A 462 -16.23 0.15 1.30
CA ALA A 462 -15.12 0.16 0.34
C ALA A 462 -14.94 -1.20 -0.36
N ARG A 463 -15.09 -2.31 0.38
CA ARG A 463 -14.98 -3.67 -0.18
C ARG A 463 -16.14 -3.98 -1.11
N LYS A 464 -17.38 -3.64 -0.72
CA LYS A 464 -18.58 -3.82 -1.57
C LYS A 464 -18.42 -3.11 -2.92
N GLU A 465 -17.98 -1.85 -2.88
CA GLU A 465 -17.75 -1.10 -4.11
C GLU A 465 -16.58 -1.67 -4.92
N PHE A 466 -15.48 -2.06 -4.27
CA PHE A 466 -14.35 -2.70 -4.95
C PHE A 466 -14.79 -3.98 -5.69
N ILE A 467 -15.61 -4.83 -5.08
CA ILE A 467 -16.17 -6.03 -5.74
C ILE A 467 -16.93 -5.62 -6.99
N PHE A 468 -17.84 -4.66 -6.87
CA PHE A 468 -18.66 -4.19 -7.99
C PHE A 468 -17.81 -3.64 -9.15
N GLN A 469 -16.84 -2.78 -8.85
CA GLN A 469 -15.98 -2.13 -9.85
C GLN A 469 -14.94 -3.10 -10.46
N SER A 470 -14.46 -4.07 -9.69
CA SER A 470 -13.46 -5.06 -10.13
C SER A 470 -14.06 -6.16 -11.01
N GLN A 471 -15.33 -6.50 -10.82
CA GLN A 471 -16.04 -7.58 -11.53
C GLN A 471 -15.80 -7.60 -13.06
N PRO A 472 -16.10 -6.53 -13.83
CA PRO A 472 -15.89 -6.56 -15.29
C PRO A 472 -14.40 -6.73 -15.64
N ARG A 473 -13.49 -6.27 -14.78
CA ARG A 473 -12.04 -6.36 -15.00
C ARG A 473 -11.53 -7.77 -14.74
N PHE A 474 -12.10 -8.46 -13.75
CA PHE A 474 -11.84 -9.88 -13.52
C PHE A 474 -12.39 -10.75 -14.64
N GLU A 475 -13.54 -10.41 -15.22
CA GLU A 475 -14.05 -11.13 -16.40
C GLU A 475 -13.13 -10.99 -17.63
N GLU A 476 -12.62 -9.78 -17.88
CA GLU A 476 -11.62 -9.56 -18.92
C GLU A 476 -10.32 -10.34 -18.64
N LEU A 477 -9.80 -10.26 -17.42
CA LEU A 477 -8.61 -10.99 -16.98
C LEU A 477 -8.79 -12.49 -17.19
N TRP A 478 -9.91 -13.04 -16.73
CA TRP A 478 -10.24 -14.46 -16.86
C TRP A 478 -10.29 -14.91 -18.31
N LYS A 479 -10.89 -14.10 -19.19
CA LYS A 479 -10.92 -14.37 -20.64
C LYS A 479 -9.54 -14.38 -21.27
N ASP A 480 -8.63 -13.52 -20.81
CA ASP A 480 -7.25 -13.45 -21.31
C ASP A 480 -6.37 -14.64 -20.83
N LEU A 481 -6.80 -15.40 -19.82
CA LEU A 481 -6.12 -16.62 -19.36
C LEU A 481 -6.42 -17.83 -20.26
N THR A 482 -5.42 -18.66 -20.48
CA THR A 482 -5.54 -19.98 -21.11
C THR A 482 -6.30 -20.94 -20.19
N GLU A 483 -6.83 -22.03 -20.77
CA GLU A 483 -7.51 -23.07 -19.98
C GLU A 483 -6.58 -23.66 -18.90
N VAL A 484 -5.32 -23.91 -19.25
CA VAL A 484 -4.31 -24.45 -18.36
C VAL A 484 -4.05 -23.54 -17.15
N GLU A 485 -3.96 -22.23 -17.37
CA GLU A 485 -3.81 -21.25 -16.28
C GLU A 485 -5.06 -21.14 -15.42
N ARG A 486 -6.26 -21.16 -16.02
CA ARG A 486 -7.53 -21.16 -15.28
C ARG A 486 -7.65 -22.39 -14.38
N LEU A 487 -7.26 -23.56 -14.88
CA LEU A 487 -7.24 -24.80 -14.10
C LEU A 487 -6.22 -24.72 -12.95
N ALA A 488 -5.03 -24.17 -13.20
CA ALA A 488 -4.01 -23.96 -12.17
C ALA A 488 -4.50 -23.02 -11.05
N LEU A 489 -5.16 -21.91 -11.38
CA LEU A 489 -5.75 -21.00 -10.39
C LEU A 489 -6.87 -21.68 -9.59
N ARG A 490 -7.74 -22.47 -10.25
CA ARG A 490 -8.78 -23.25 -9.56
C ARG A 490 -8.19 -24.31 -8.63
N TYR A 491 -7.09 -24.94 -9.01
CA TYR A 491 -6.38 -25.92 -8.19
C TYR A 491 -5.89 -25.29 -6.88
N GLN A 492 -5.34 -24.06 -6.92
CA GLN A 492 -4.89 -23.33 -5.73
C GLN A 492 -6.02 -22.98 -4.74
N LEU A 493 -7.28 -23.01 -5.17
CA LEU A 493 -8.45 -22.82 -4.31
C LEU A 493 -8.96 -24.13 -3.68
N GLY A 494 -8.24 -25.24 -3.83
CA GLY A 494 -8.62 -26.53 -3.26
C GLY A 494 -9.80 -27.21 -3.97
N LYS A 495 -10.12 -26.82 -5.22
CA LYS A 495 -11.12 -27.53 -6.04
C LYS A 495 -10.60 -28.94 -6.36
N GLY A 496 -11.06 -29.94 -5.61
CA GLY A 496 -10.71 -31.35 -5.77
C GLY A 496 -11.06 -31.89 -7.17
N ASN A 497 -10.28 -32.86 -7.65
CA ASN A 497 -10.34 -33.50 -8.98
C ASN A 497 -9.73 -32.71 -10.17
N LEU A 498 -8.97 -31.64 -9.92
CA LEU A 498 -8.23 -30.95 -10.97
C LEU A 498 -6.81 -31.52 -11.18
N PRO A 499 -6.28 -31.52 -12.41
CA PRO A 499 -4.90 -31.92 -12.66
C PRO A 499 -3.94 -30.98 -11.92
N SER A 500 -2.90 -31.54 -11.32
CA SER A 500 -1.88 -30.75 -10.62
C SER A 500 -1.14 -29.85 -11.62
N PRO A 501 -1.04 -28.53 -11.36
CA PRO A 501 -0.36 -27.61 -12.26
C PRO A 501 1.15 -27.86 -12.27
N THR A 502 1.78 -27.69 -13.43
CA THR A 502 3.24 -27.83 -13.54
C THR A 502 3.95 -26.66 -12.84
N PRO A 503 5.19 -26.85 -12.34
CA PRO A 503 5.97 -25.78 -11.74
C PRO A 503 6.16 -24.56 -12.66
N ALA A 504 6.26 -24.79 -13.98
CA ALA A 504 6.41 -23.72 -14.96
C ALA A 504 5.17 -22.81 -15.05
N ILE A 505 3.96 -23.39 -14.97
CA ILE A 505 2.70 -22.60 -14.96
C ILE A 505 2.59 -21.79 -13.66
N LEU A 506 2.98 -22.38 -12.52
CA LEU A 506 2.96 -21.68 -11.23
C LEU A 506 3.95 -20.51 -11.21
N ASP A 507 5.18 -20.70 -11.70
CA ASP A 507 6.17 -19.61 -11.84
C ASP A 507 5.65 -18.51 -12.77
N MET A 508 5.04 -18.87 -13.90
CA MET A 508 4.44 -17.90 -14.83
C MET A 508 3.32 -17.08 -14.15
N LEU A 509 2.39 -17.73 -13.44
CA LEU A 509 1.29 -17.05 -12.75
C LEU A 509 1.80 -16.14 -11.62
N GLN A 510 2.85 -16.56 -10.91
CA GLN A 510 3.49 -15.74 -9.89
C GLN A 510 4.21 -14.53 -10.51
N ARG A 511 4.93 -14.70 -11.62
CA ARG A 511 5.57 -13.60 -12.37
C ARG A 511 4.56 -12.61 -12.94
N HIS A 512 3.36 -13.05 -13.30
CA HIS A 512 2.27 -12.16 -13.70
C HIS A 512 1.55 -11.48 -12.51
N GLY A 513 1.90 -11.85 -11.27
CA GLY A 513 1.28 -11.33 -10.06
C GLY A 513 -0.13 -11.88 -9.81
N LEU A 514 -0.48 -13.04 -10.37
CA LEU A 514 -1.76 -13.71 -10.14
C LEU A 514 -1.73 -14.66 -8.94
N LEU A 515 -0.53 -15.12 -8.59
CA LEU A 515 -0.26 -15.87 -7.35
C LEU A 515 0.68 -15.08 -6.46
N ARG A 516 0.44 -15.16 -5.16
CA ARG A 516 1.33 -14.68 -4.09
C ARG A 516 2.48 -15.67 -3.87
N PRO A 517 3.55 -15.28 -3.15
CA PRO A 517 4.66 -16.18 -2.82
C PRO A 517 4.26 -17.44 -2.06
N ASP A 518 3.15 -17.40 -1.32
CA ASP A 518 2.60 -18.55 -0.60
C ASP A 518 1.72 -19.47 -1.49
N GLY A 519 1.58 -19.16 -2.78
CA GLY A 519 0.78 -19.92 -3.75
C GLY A 519 -0.72 -19.55 -3.76
N SER A 520 -1.18 -18.69 -2.86
CA SER A 520 -2.56 -18.19 -2.87
C SER A 520 -2.80 -17.22 -4.02
N LEU A 521 -4.06 -17.02 -4.41
CA LEU A 521 -4.42 -16.02 -5.42
C LEU A 521 -4.09 -14.60 -4.92
N PHE A 522 -3.73 -13.71 -5.84
CA PHE A 522 -3.27 -12.36 -5.51
C PHE A 522 -4.27 -11.51 -4.71
N SER A 523 -5.56 -11.77 -4.88
CA SER A 523 -6.68 -11.02 -4.31
C SER A 523 -7.72 -11.99 -3.76
N SER A 524 -8.18 -11.74 -2.54
CA SER A 524 -9.30 -12.47 -1.92
C SER A 524 -10.59 -12.34 -2.73
N VAL A 525 -10.86 -11.14 -3.24
CA VAL A 525 -12.02 -10.87 -4.09
C VAL A 525 -11.90 -11.59 -5.43
N PHE A 526 -10.70 -11.66 -6.00
CA PHE A 526 -10.47 -12.45 -7.20
C PHE A 526 -10.64 -13.96 -6.92
N ALA A 527 -10.22 -14.45 -5.75
CA ALA A 527 -10.46 -15.83 -5.34
C ALA A 527 -11.96 -16.16 -5.25
N GLU A 528 -12.77 -15.25 -4.67
CA GLU A 528 -14.24 -15.37 -4.67
C GLU A 528 -14.80 -15.41 -6.11
N PHE A 529 -14.31 -14.52 -6.98
CA PHE A 529 -14.68 -14.50 -8.39
C PHE A 529 -14.37 -15.84 -9.09
N VAL A 530 -13.16 -16.39 -8.93
CA VAL A 530 -12.74 -17.67 -9.53
C VAL A 530 -13.54 -18.85 -8.97
N ASN A 531 -13.91 -18.81 -7.69
CA ASN A 531 -14.78 -19.81 -7.10
C ASN A 531 -16.16 -19.86 -7.77
N ASN A 532 -16.71 -18.70 -8.12
CA ASN A 532 -17.99 -18.56 -8.80
C ASN A 532 -17.95 -18.90 -10.30
N GLN A 533 -16.76 -19.01 -10.90
CA GLN A 533 -16.62 -19.48 -12.28
C GLN A 533 -16.84 -21.01 -12.34
N ARG A 534 -17.88 -21.43 -13.08
CA ARG A 534 -18.16 -22.84 -13.38
C ARG A 534 -17.04 -23.48 -14.19
#